data_AF-A0A3D2RXL6-F1
#
_entry.id   AF-A0A3D2RXL6-F1
#
_cell.length_a   1.000
_cell.length_b   1.000
_cell.length_c   1.000
_cell.angle_alpha   90.00
_cell.angle_beta   90.00
_cell.angle_gamma   90.00
#
_symmetry.space_group_name_H-M   'P 1'
#
loop_
_entity.id
_entity.type
_entity.pdbx_description
1 polymer ?
#
loop_
_entity_poly.entity_id
_entity_poly.type
_entity_poly.pdbx_seq_one_letter_code
_entity_poly.pdbx_strand_id
1 'polypeptide(L)'
;MGIVILLLKSAVMDFYEGVAHYFEIGVAAMLIFLGLQVYWNLRRRQLHVHQHAHDGDSHMHIHGTHSSQEDPSIEKRHSLFNPGRPFFRLKSFLIGFIHGMAGSAAVMLVLLPTIDTFTTGLVYLILFGVGTVFSMALITILLSVPFVISSNNKKITNIVNGVAGTASIVFGLLLMSDVAFDTKLTEPFYLPF
;
A
#
# COMPACT_ATOMS: atom_id res chain seq x y z
N MET A 1 -3.42 11.28 14.40
CA MET A 1 -2.10 11.88 14.08
C MET A 1 -2.23 13.35 13.69
N GLY A 2 -2.96 13.74 12.64
CA GLY A 2 -3.06 15.16 12.25
C GLY A 2 -3.53 16.14 13.34
N ILE A 3 -4.48 15.74 14.20
CA ILE A 3 -4.92 16.56 15.35
C ILE A 3 -3.78 16.74 16.38
N VAL A 4 -3.00 15.70 16.64
CA VAL A 4 -1.84 15.75 17.54
C VAL A 4 -0.76 16.68 16.99
N ILE A 5 -0.53 16.64 15.66
CA ILE A 5 0.41 17.51 14.96
C ILE A 5 -0.02 18.98 15.05
N LEU A 6 -1.31 19.28 14.87
CA LEU A 6 -1.84 20.64 15.01
C LEU A 6 -1.72 21.18 16.44
N LEU A 7 -1.91 20.33 17.46
CA LEU A 7 -1.79 20.73 18.86
C LEU A 7 -0.34 20.97 19.31
N LEU A 8 0.62 20.25 18.73
CA LEU A 8 2.04 20.32 19.08
C LEU A 8 2.89 21.03 18.01
N LYS A 9 2.30 21.93 17.20
CA LYS A 9 2.91 22.57 16.00
C LYS A 9 4.38 22.99 16.21
N SER A 10 4.72 23.62 17.32
CA SER A 10 6.09 24.07 17.60
C SER A 10 7.05 22.93 17.93
N ALA A 11 6.67 22.00 18.80
CA ALA A 11 7.51 20.84 19.17
C ALA A 11 7.64 19.81 18.04
N VAL A 12 6.64 19.74 17.15
CA VAL A 12 6.65 18.83 16.01
C VAL A 12 7.61 19.33 14.93
N MET A 13 7.71 20.63 14.65
CA MET A 13 8.62 21.11 13.60
C MET A 13 10.09 20.75 13.85
N ASP A 14 10.59 20.96 15.07
CA ASP A 14 11.97 20.63 15.44
C ASP A 14 12.22 19.11 15.49
N PHE A 15 11.23 18.32 15.92
CA PHE A 15 11.35 16.86 15.95
C PHE A 15 11.22 16.24 14.56
N TYR A 16 10.44 16.86 13.68
CA TYR A 16 10.02 16.25 12.43
C TYR A 16 11.09 16.34 11.34
N GLU A 17 11.88 17.42 11.26
CA GLU A 17 13.05 17.46 10.36
C GLU A 17 14.00 16.29 10.60
N GLY A 18 14.16 15.86 11.86
CA GLY A 18 15.00 14.71 12.20
C GLY A 18 14.36 13.34 11.93
N VAL A 19 13.03 13.22 12.01
CA VAL A 19 12.34 11.91 11.92
C VAL A 19 11.76 11.61 10.53
N ALA A 20 11.49 12.63 9.72
CA ALA A 20 10.98 12.50 8.34
C ALA A 20 11.85 11.57 7.49
N HIS A 21 13.17 11.79 7.51
CA HIS A 21 14.16 10.99 6.79
C HIS A 21 14.05 9.50 7.11
N TYR A 22 13.82 9.13 8.38
CA TYR A 22 13.69 7.73 8.77
C TYR A 22 12.41 7.09 8.23
N PHE A 23 11.30 7.84 8.18
CA PHE A 23 10.06 7.34 7.59
C PHE A 23 10.19 7.15 6.07
N GLU A 24 10.88 8.05 5.38
CA GLU A 24 11.15 7.93 3.94
C GLU A 24 12.04 6.74 3.62
N ILE A 25 13.15 6.54 4.35
CA ILE A 25 13.99 5.33 4.23
C ILE A 25 13.16 4.06 4.51
N GLY A 26 12.28 4.11 5.51
CA GLY A 26 11.38 3.01 5.84
C GLY A 26 10.44 2.65 4.68
N VAL A 27 9.86 3.65 4.01
CA VAL A 27 9.02 3.46 2.81
C VAL A 27 9.84 2.93 1.63
N ALA A 28 11.04 3.46 1.38
CA ALA A 28 11.92 2.96 0.33
C ALA A 28 12.25 1.48 0.52
N ALA A 29 12.69 1.10 1.73
CA ALA A 29 12.98 -0.27 2.08
C ALA A 29 11.75 -1.18 1.93
N MET A 30 10.57 -0.68 2.30
CA MET A 30 9.30 -1.40 2.14
C MET A 30 8.96 -1.65 0.66
N LEU A 31 9.13 -0.66 -0.22
CA LEU A 31 8.87 -0.80 -1.67
C LEU A 31 9.83 -1.80 -2.33
N ILE A 32 11.11 -1.75 -1.97
CA ILE A 32 12.12 -2.71 -2.44
C ILE A 32 11.75 -4.13 -1.97
N PHE A 33 11.44 -4.28 -0.69
CA PHE A 33 11.05 -5.56 -0.10
C PHE A 33 9.80 -6.14 -0.77
N LEU A 34 8.76 -5.33 -0.98
CA LEU A 34 7.51 -5.79 -1.60
C LEU A 34 7.72 -6.21 -3.06
N GLY A 35 8.53 -5.47 -3.81
CA GLY A 35 8.87 -5.85 -5.19
C GLY A 35 9.69 -7.14 -5.27
N LEU A 36 10.67 -7.33 -4.37
CA LEU A 36 11.40 -8.60 -4.22
C LEU A 36 10.45 -9.76 -3.86
N GLN A 37 9.48 -9.51 -2.98
CA GLN A 37 8.48 -10.51 -2.58
C GLN A 37 7.62 -10.96 -3.78
N VAL A 38 7.28 -10.05 -4.71
CA VAL A 38 6.56 -10.40 -5.95
C VAL A 38 7.40 -11.35 -6.81
N TYR A 39 8.68 -11.04 -7.01
CA TYR A 39 9.60 -11.91 -7.77
C TYR A 39 9.81 -13.28 -7.11
N TRP A 40 9.93 -13.31 -5.77
CA TRP A 40 10.04 -14.55 -5.01
C TRP A 40 8.81 -15.44 -5.19
N ASN A 41 7.62 -14.85 -5.12
CA ASN A 41 6.35 -15.55 -5.29
C ASN A 41 6.21 -16.11 -6.72
N LEU A 42 6.61 -15.33 -7.73
CA LEU A 42 6.60 -15.74 -9.13
C LEU A 42 7.53 -16.94 -9.38
N ARG A 43 8.72 -16.93 -8.76
CA ARG A 43 9.71 -18.02 -8.86
C ARG A 43 9.27 -19.30 -8.16
N ARG A 44 8.52 -19.19 -7.04
CA ARG A 44 8.01 -20.33 -6.28
C ARG A 44 6.76 -21.00 -6.89
N ARG A 45 6.19 -20.48 -7.99
CA ARG A 45 4.96 -20.99 -8.67
C ARG A 45 3.75 -21.21 -7.75
N GLN A 46 3.66 -20.54 -6.61
CA GLN A 46 2.60 -20.73 -5.60
C GLN A 46 1.28 -19.99 -5.94
N LEU A 47 1.05 -19.59 -7.18
CA LEU A 47 -0.15 -18.88 -7.59
C LEU A 47 -1.18 -19.85 -8.19
N HIS A 48 -1.94 -20.50 -7.29
CA HIS A 48 -3.12 -21.27 -7.68
C HIS A 48 -4.34 -20.34 -7.64
N VAL A 49 -4.89 -20.03 -8.82
CA VAL A 49 -6.18 -19.35 -8.98
C VAL A 49 -7.22 -20.43 -9.24
N HIS A 50 -8.11 -20.68 -8.29
CA HIS A 50 -9.30 -21.51 -8.50
C HIS A 50 -10.47 -20.61 -8.89
N GLN A 51 -11.08 -20.90 -10.03
CA GLN A 51 -12.31 -20.28 -10.49
C GLN A 51 -13.43 -21.26 -10.14
N HIS A 52 -14.26 -20.92 -9.16
CA HIS A 52 -15.51 -21.64 -8.90
C HIS A 52 -16.63 -20.95 -9.67
N ALA A 53 -17.24 -21.66 -10.61
CA ALA A 53 -18.52 -21.29 -11.20
C ALA A 53 -19.61 -21.98 -10.37
N HIS A 54 -20.46 -21.20 -9.70
CA HIS A 54 -21.72 -21.68 -9.16
C HIS A 54 -22.86 -20.80 -9.68
N ASP A 55 -23.79 -21.45 -10.37
CA ASP A 55 -25.22 -21.08 -10.50
C ASP A 55 -25.56 -19.60 -10.74
N GLY A 56 -25.14 -19.09 -11.91
CA GLY A 56 -25.80 -17.94 -12.55
C GLY A 56 -25.49 -16.55 -11.99
N ASP A 57 -24.87 -16.42 -10.82
CA ASP A 57 -24.41 -15.14 -10.27
C ASP A 57 -22.89 -15.17 -9.97
N SER A 58 -22.14 -14.47 -10.83
CA SER A 58 -20.68 -14.39 -10.79
C SER A 58 -20.20 -13.56 -9.60
N HIS A 59 -19.84 -14.22 -8.49
CA HIS A 59 -19.14 -13.59 -7.37
C HIS A 59 -17.68 -14.06 -7.30
N MET A 60 -16.74 -13.12 -7.19
CA MET A 60 -15.31 -13.41 -7.05
C MET A 60 -14.87 -13.31 -5.58
N HIS A 61 -14.30 -14.40 -5.06
CA HIS A 61 -13.57 -14.41 -3.79
C HIS A 61 -12.06 -14.60 -4.02
N ILE A 62 -11.25 -13.76 -3.38
CA ILE A 62 -9.79 -13.92 -3.32
C ILE A 62 -9.47 -14.76 -2.06
N HIS A 63 -9.13 -16.04 -2.24
CA HIS A 63 -8.57 -16.86 -1.16
C HIS A 63 -7.04 -16.76 -1.12
N GLY A 64 -6.49 -16.60 0.08
CA GLY A 64 -5.07 -16.76 0.34
C GLY A 64 -4.79 -18.12 0.96
N THR A 65 -3.96 -18.92 0.29
CA THR A 65 -3.24 -20.11 0.80
C THR A 65 -4.06 -21.37 1.07
N HIS A 66 -4.15 -22.26 0.09
CA HIS A 66 -4.02 -23.70 0.33
C HIS A 66 -3.25 -24.34 -0.82
N SER A 67 -2.18 -25.05 -0.46
CA SER A 67 -1.33 -25.85 -1.34
C SER A 67 -2.04 -27.14 -1.75
N SER A 68 -1.79 -27.54 -2.99
CA SER A 68 -2.34 -28.69 -3.72
C SER A 68 -2.31 -30.04 -2.99
N GLN A 69 -3.27 -30.87 -3.39
CA GLN A 69 -3.27 -32.34 -3.45
C GLN A 69 -3.89 -33.07 -2.24
N GLU A 70 -5.11 -33.59 -2.42
CA GLU A 70 -5.49 -35.01 -2.18
C GLU A 70 -6.99 -35.26 -2.47
N ASP A 71 -7.30 -36.53 -2.74
CA ASP A 71 -8.55 -37.19 -3.18
C ASP A 71 -9.91 -36.76 -2.57
N PRO A 72 -11.05 -37.04 -3.25
CA PRO A 72 -12.37 -36.46 -3.01
C PRO A 72 -13.24 -37.28 -2.04
N SER A 73 -12.84 -37.48 -0.77
CA SER A 73 -13.67 -38.33 0.11
C SER A 73 -13.66 -38.11 1.63
N ILE A 74 -13.17 -37.00 2.18
CA ILE A 74 -13.38 -36.73 3.62
C ILE A 74 -13.96 -35.34 3.86
N GLU A 75 -15.29 -35.35 3.96
CA GLU A 75 -16.15 -34.32 4.52
C GLU A 75 -15.68 -33.99 5.95
N LYS A 76 -14.73 -33.07 6.09
CA LYS A 76 -14.31 -32.56 7.41
C LYS A 76 -15.28 -31.47 7.83
N ARG A 77 -16.40 -31.93 8.39
CA ARG A 77 -17.37 -31.23 9.25
C ARG A 77 -16.92 -29.82 9.63
N HIS A 78 -17.41 -28.82 8.90
CA HIS A 78 -17.27 -27.42 9.27
C HIS A 78 -17.97 -27.21 10.62
N SER A 79 -17.17 -27.03 11.68
CA SER A 79 -17.67 -26.60 12.97
C SER A 79 -18.26 -25.20 12.79
N LEU A 80 -19.57 -25.12 12.91
CA LEU A 80 -20.46 -23.97 12.70
C LEU A 80 -20.25 -22.84 13.75
N PHE A 81 -19.12 -22.85 14.47
CA PHE A 81 -18.91 -22.12 15.73
C PHE A 81 -17.63 -21.27 15.76
N ASN A 82 -17.27 -20.60 14.67
CA ASN A 82 -16.33 -19.46 14.74
C ASN A 82 -16.73 -18.28 13.83
N PRO A 83 -17.92 -17.67 14.00
CA PRO A 83 -18.23 -16.41 13.34
C PRO A 83 -17.45 -15.28 14.03
N GLY A 84 -16.64 -14.53 13.29
CA GLY A 84 -16.23 -13.18 13.73
C GLY A 84 -14.84 -13.00 14.32
N ARG A 85 -13.78 -13.58 13.76
CA ARG A 85 -12.44 -12.99 13.94
C ARG A 85 -11.90 -12.51 12.59
N PRO A 86 -12.02 -11.21 12.26
CA PRO A 86 -11.21 -10.64 11.19
C PRO A 86 -9.77 -10.78 11.68
N PHE A 87 -9.05 -11.79 11.21
CA PHE A 87 -7.66 -12.00 11.58
C PHE A 87 -6.92 -10.76 11.13
N PHE A 88 -6.55 -9.89 12.08
CA PHE A 88 -5.90 -8.61 11.81
C PHE A 88 -4.66 -8.93 11.00
N ARG A 89 -4.67 -8.60 9.70
CA ARG A 89 -3.52 -8.82 8.82
C ARG A 89 -2.48 -7.77 9.19
N LEU A 90 -1.76 -8.03 10.28
CA LEU A 90 -0.81 -7.11 10.89
C LEU A 90 0.18 -6.57 9.86
N LYS A 91 0.58 -7.39 8.88
CA LYS A 91 1.40 -6.99 7.74
C LYS A 91 0.78 -5.84 6.93
N SER A 92 -0.47 -5.99 6.49
CA SER A 92 -1.16 -4.96 5.70
C SER A 92 -1.43 -3.69 6.52
N PHE A 93 -1.75 -3.83 7.81
CA PHE A 93 -1.91 -2.69 8.70
C PHE A 93 -0.60 -1.94 8.91
N LEU A 94 0.51 -2.64 9.13
CA LEU A 94 1.82 -2.02 9.35
C LEU A 94 2.31 -1.29 8.09
N ILE A 95 2.12 -1.89 6.91
CA ILE A 95 2.40 -1.26 5.62
C ILE A 95 1.58 0.03 5.47
N GLY A 96 0.26 -0.03 5.70
CA GLY A 96 -0.61 1.13 5.62
C GLY A 96 -0.27 2.21 6.66
N PHE A 97 0.16 1.81 7.85
CA PHE A 97 0.57 2.71 8.92
C PHE A 97 1.86 3.45 8.58
N ILE A 98 2.91 2.75 8.16
CA ILE A 98 4.20 3.35 7.74
C ILE A 98 3.97 4.30 6.56
N HIS A 99 3.25 3.84 5.54
CA HIS A 99 2.96 4.66 4.37
C HIS A 99 2.11 5.89 4.72
N GLY A 100 1.09 5.72 5.57
CA GLY A 100 0.24 6.80 6.04
C GLY A 100 1.01 7.85 6.85
N MET A 101 1.93 7.42 7.73
CA MET A 101 2.78 8.35 8.48
C MET A 101 3.71 9.14 7.54
N ALA A 102 4.43 8.46 6.66
CA ALA A 102 5.35 9.13 5.73
C ALA A 102 4.62 10.14 4.82
N GLY A 103 3.52 9.72 4.19
CA GLY A 103 2.80 10.55 3.22
C GLY A 103 2.06 11.73 3.85
N SER A 104 1.35 11.50 4.97
CA SER A 104 0.60 12.60 5.62
C SER A 104 1.52 13.65 6.22
N ALA A 105 2.73 13.27 6.59
CA ALA A 105 3.61 14.15 7.31
C ALA A 105 4.56 14.94 6.39
N ALA A 106 4.92 14.42 5.20
CA ALA A 106 5.49 15.21 4.11
C ALA A 106 4.54 16.34 3.66
N VAL A 107 3.26 16.03 3.47
CA VAL A 107 2.26 17.03 3.08
C VAL A 107 2.03 18.06 4.19
N MET A 108 2.02 17.62 5.46
CA MET A 108 1.90 18.54 6.58
C MET A 108 3.11 19.46 6.73
N LEU A 109 4.34 19.01 6.46
CA LEU A 109 5.50 19.93 6.44
C LEU A 109 5.33 21.08 5.47
N VAL A 110 4.81 20.80 4.27
CA VAL A 110 4.58 21.82 3.25
C VAL A 110 3.47 22.79 3.68
N LEU A 111 2.44 22.30 4.36
CA LEU A 111 1.24 23.10 4.65
C LEU A 111 1.17 23.73 6.04
N LEU A 112 1.80 23.16 7.07
CA LEU A 112 1.78 23.75 8.42
C LEU A 112 2.34 25.19 8.47
N PRO A 113 3.37 25.55 7.69
CA PRO A 113 3.85 26.93 7.62
C PRO A 113 2.79 27.91 7.09
N THR A 114 1.88 27.46 6.23
CA THR A 114 0.84 28.29 5.61
C THR A 114 -0.46 28.35 6.42
N ILE A 115 -0.55 27.61 7.54
CA ILE A 115 -1.76 27.55 8.38
C ILE A 115 -1.60 28.48 9.59
N ASP A 116 -2.37 29.57 9.57
CA ASP A 116 -2.36 30.61 10.59
C ASP A 116 -3.21 30.28 11.83
N THR A 117 -4.27 29.48 11.66
CA THR A 117 -5.22 29.17 12.75
C THR A 117 -5.53 27.67 12.87
N PHE A 118 -5.84 27.23 14.09
CA PHE A 118 -6.20 25.85 14.39
C PHE A 118 -7.41 25.36 13.57
N THR A 119 -8.43 26.23 13.41
CA THR A 119 -9.64 25.91 12.63
C THR A 119 -9.32 25.67 11.16
N THR A 120 -8.46 26.50 10.55
CA THR A 120 -8.01 26.30 9.17
C THR A 120 -7.27 24.97 9.02
N GLY A 121 -6.41 24.63 9.98
CA GLY A 121 -5.71 23.33 10.00
C GLY A 121 -6.65 22.14 10.15
N LEU A 122 -7.72 22.27 10.94
CA LEU A 122 -8.72 21.22 11.11
C LEU A 122 -9.53 20.99 9.82
N VAL A 123 -9.98 22.07 9.16
CA VAL A 123 -10.68 21.99 7.87
C VAL A 123 -9.78 21.35 6.82
N TYR A 124 -8.51 21.76 6.77
CA TYR A 124 -7.51 21.15 5.89
C TYR A 124 -7.37 19.64 6.15
N LEU A 125 -7.23 19.23 7.42
CA LEU A 125 -7.07 17.82 7.77
C LEU A 125 -8.28 16.97 7.33
N ILE A 126 -9.49 17.50 7.45
CA ILE A 126 -10.72 16.82 6.99
C ILE A 126 -10.70 16.68 5.47
N LEU A 127 -10.42 17.77 4.75
CA LEU A 127 -10.39 17.75 3.28
C LEU A 127 -9.29 16.83 2.75
N PHE A 128 -8.11 16.85 3.36
CA PHE A 128 -7.01 15.93 3.06
C PHE A 128 -7.40 14.48 3.34
N GLY A 129 -8.06 14.21 4.47
CA GLY A 129 -8.57 12.88 4.80
C GLY A 129 -9.57 12.36 3.76
N VAL A 130 -10.54 13.18 3.35
CA VAL A 130 -11.51 12.80 2.32
C VAL A 130 -10.83 12.61 0.95
N GLY A 131 -9.95 13.55 0.58
CA GLY A 131 -9.21 13.49 -0.68
C GLY A 131 -8.31 12.26 -0.79
N THR A 132 -7.63 11.89 0.29
CA THR A 132 -6.79 10.67 0.33
C THR A 132 -7.61 9.39 0.21
N VAL A 133 -8.76 9.30 0.90
CA VAL A 133 -9.68 8.15 0.75
C VAL A 133 -10.18 8.03 -0.69
N PHE A 134 -10.61 9.14 -1.28
CA PHE A 134 -11.09 9.17 -2.66
C PHE A 134 -9.98 8.81 -3.67
N SER A 135 -8.79 9.38 -3.51
CA SER A 135 -7.63 9.10 -4.35
C SER A 135 -7.21 7.62 -4.27
N MET A 136 -7.13 7.07 -3.05
CA MET A 136 -6.81 5.66 -2.84
C MET A 136 -7.86 4.74 -3.49
N ALA A 137 -9.15 5.06 -3.38
CA ALA A 137 -10.20 4.29 -4.04
C ALA A 137 -10.05 4.33 -5.56
N LEU A 138 -9.83 5.51 -6.14
CA LEU A 138 -9.70 5.70 -7.58
C LEU A 138 -8.46 4.99 -8.14
N ILE A 139 -7.30 5.15 -7.49
CA ILE A 139 -6.06 4.46 -7.89
C ILE A 139 -6.23 2.94 -7.76
N THR A 140 -6.88 2.45 -6.69
CA THR A 140 -7.11 1.01 -6.50
C THR A 140 -7.98 0.44 -7.62
N ILE A 141 -9.05 1.13 -8.02
CA ILE A 141 -9.89 0.72 -9.13
C ILE A 141 -9.08 0.71 -10.43
N LEU A 142 -8.35 1.79 -10.71
CA LEU A 142 -7.55 1.92 -11.91
C LEU A 142 -6.48 0.82 -12.03
N LEU A 143 -5.77 0.54 -10.93
CA LEU A 143 -4.78 -0.54 -10.87
C LEU A 143 -5.43 -1.92 -10.96
N SER A 144 -6.66 -2.11 -10.47
CA SER A 144 -7.35 -3.40 -10.52
C SER A 144 -7.71 -3.82 -11.95
N VAL A 145 -7.95 -2.88 -12.87
CA VAL A 145 -8.32 -3.17 -14.28
C VAL A 145 -7.32 -4.10 -14.99
N PRO A 146 -6.01 -3.78 -15.07
CA PRO A 146 -5.04 -4.67 -15.72
C PRO A 146 -4.93 -6.02 -15.01
N PHE A 147 -5.09 -6.10 -13.68
CA PHE A 147 -5.07 -7.38 -12.96
C PHE A 147 -6.27 -8.27 -13.28
N VAL A 148 -7.48 -7.69 -13.40
CA VAL A 148 -8.70 -8.43 -13.72
C VAL A 148 -8.65 -8.95 -15.16
N ILE A 149 -8.30 -8.10 -16.13
CA ILE A 149 -8.19 -8.49 -17.55
C ILE A 149 -7.11 -9.58 -17.71
N SER A 150 -6.02 -9.44 -16.97
CA SER A 150 -4.90 -10.36 -17.03
C SER A 150 -5.15 -11.70 -16.30
N SER A 151 -6.23 -11.83 -15.51
CA SER A 151 -6.46 -13.00 -14.67
C SER A 151 -6.63 -14.31 -15.47
N ASN A 152 -7.13 -14.22 -16.70
CA ASN A 152 -7.43 -15.38 -17.54
C ASN A 152 -6.21 -15.95 -18.28
N ASN A 153 -5.06 -15.25 -18.26
CA ASN A 153 -3.84 -15.67 -18.94
C ASN A 153 -2.62 -15.54 -18.05
N LYS A 154 -2.10 -16.70 -17.60
CA LYS A 154 -0.92 -16.81 -16.73
C LYS A 154 0.30 -16.03 -17.24
N LYS A 155 0.51 -15.93 -18.56
CA LYS A 155 1.62 -15.15 -19.13
C LYS A 155 1.43 -13.66 -18.91
N ILE A 156 0.23 -13.15 -19.19
CA ILE A 156 -0.09 -11.73 -18.96
C ILE A 156 -0.03 -11.43 -17.45
N THR A 157 -0.50 -12.34 -16.59
CA THR A 157 -0.49 -12.11 -15.13
C THR A 157 0.94 -11.98 -14.62
N ASN A 158 1.84 -12.81 -15.13
CA ASN A 158 3.25 -12.77 -14.79
C ASN A 158 3.93 -11.49 -15.30
N ILE A 159 3.55 -11.00 -16.49
CA ILE A 159 4.04 -9.72 -17.03
C ILE A 159 3.57 -8.56 -16.14
N VAL A 160 2.26 -8.48 -15.83
CA VAL A 160 1.70 -7.41 -14.99
C VAL A 160 2.35 -7.41 -13.60
N ASN A 161 2.47 -8.58 -12.96
CA ASN A 161 3.17 -8.72 -11.68
C ASN A 161 4.65 -8.33 -11.78
N GLY A 162 5.34 -8.76 -12.85
CA GLY A 162 6.75 -8.43 -13.07
C GLY A 162 6.98 -6.92 -13.26
N VAL A 163 6.13 -6.26 -14.06
CA VAL A 163 6.18 -4.81 -14.27
C VAL A 163 5.91 -4.07 -12.95
N ALA A 164 4.86 -4.43 -12.22
CA ALA A 164 4.52 -3.82 -10.94
C ALA A 164 5.63 -4.00 -9.89
N GLY A 165 6.18 -5.22 -9.80
CA GLY A 165 7.30 -5.52 -8.89
C GLY A 165 8.58 -4.76 -9.26
N THR A 166 8.88 -4.63 -10.55
CA THR A 166 10.04 -3.86 -11.04
C THR A 166 9.85 -2.38 -10.76
N ALA A 167 8.68 -1.82 -11.05
CA ALA A 167 8.36 -0.43 -10.75
C ALA A 167 8.53 -0.15 -9.25
N SER A 168 8.01 -1.04 -8.39
CA SER A 168 8.17 -0.93 -6.93
C SER A 168 9.65 -0.88 -6.50
N ILE A 169 10.50 -1.76 -7.04
CA ILE A 169 11.94 -1.76 -6.73
C ILE A 169 12.62 -0.49 -7.25
N VAL A 170 12.35 -0.09 -8.48
CA VAL A 170 12.96 1.11 -9.09
C VAL A 170 12.57 2.36 -8.29
N PHE A 171 11.29 2.57 -7.99
CA PHE A 171 10.85 3.69 -7.16
C PHE A 171 11.47 3.65 -5.76
N GLY A 172 11.54 2.47 -5.14
CA GLY A 172 12.18 2.32 -3.83
C GLY A 172 13.68 2.64 -3.86
N LEU A 173 14.40 2.25 -4.90
CA LEU A 173 15.82 2.58 -5.08
C LEU A 173 16.05 4.07 -5.36
N LEU A 174 15.21 4.68 -6.21
CA LEU A 174 15.26 6.13 -6.47
C LEU A 174 15.03 6.92 -5.18
N LEU A 175 13.99 6.58 -4.42
CA LEU A 175 13.70 7.23 -3.15
C LEU A 175 14.85 7.01 -2.14
N MET A 176 15.40 5.80 -2.06
CA MET A 176 16.54 5.52 -1.18
C MET A 176 17.78 6.31 -1.58
N SER A 177 18.03 6.50 -2.89
CA SER A 177 19.16 7.27 -3.39
C SER A 177 19.04 8.73 -2.98
N ASP A 178 17.87 9.33 -3.20
CA ASP A 178 17.64 10.74 -2.91
C ASP A 178 17.77 11.03 -1.42
N VAL A 179 17.24 10.14 -0.58
CA VAL A 179 17.31 10.30 0.87
C VAL A 179 18.72 10.01 1.42
N ALA A 180 19.47 9.06 0.85
CA ALA A 180 20.79 8.64 1.36
C ALA A 180 21.97 9.44 0.80
N PHE A 181 21.87 9.92 -0.45
CA PHE A 181 22.97 10.57 -1.17
C PHE A 181 22.66 12.01 -1.58
N ASP A 182 21.49 12.55 -1.21
CA ASP A 182 21.00 13.87 -1.66
C ASP A 182 21.07 14.01 -3.19
N THR A 183 20.91 12.88 -3.89
CA THR A 183 20.87 12.86 -5.34
C THR A 183 19.55 13.48 -5.78
N LYS A 184 19.57 14.48 -6.65
CA LYS A 184 18.36 15.15 -7.17
C LYS A 184 17.65 14.33 -8.26
N LEU A 185 17.54 13.01 -8.11
CA LEU A 185 17.09 12.13 -9.21
C LEU A 185 15.56 12.05 -9.31
N THR A 186 14.83 12.32 -8.23
CA THR A 186 13.36 12.45 -8.24
C THR A 186 12.87 13.88 -8.48
N GLU A 187 13.76 14.89 -8.51
CA GLU A 187 13.39 16.29 -8.84
C GLU A 187 12.58 16.44 -10.15
N PRO A 188 12.81 15.65 -11.22
CA PRO A 188 11.95 15.72 -12.41
C PRO A 188 10.49 15.28 -12.19
N PHE A 189 10.21 14.52 -11.12
CA PHE A 189 8.85 14.11 -10.72
C PHE A 189 8.22 15.07 -9.70
N TYR A 190 9.02 15.89 -9.01
CA TYR A 190 8.54 17.03 -8.23
C TYR A 190 8.35 18.22 -9.18
N LEU A 191 7.15 18.35 -9.75
CA LEU A 191 6.82 19.56 -10.51
C LEU A 191 6.95 20.79 -9.58
N PRO A 192 7.65 21.85 -10.01
CA PRO A 192 7.74 23.08 -9.25
C PRO A 192 6.38 23.78 -9.33
N PHE A 193 5.62 23.70 -8.25
CA PHE A 193 4.44 24.54 -8.01
C PHE A 193 4.57 25.18 -6.63
#